data_AF-A0ABD5NAG5-F1
#
_entry.id   AF-A0ABD5NAG5-F1
#
_cell.length_a   1.000
_cell.length_b   1.000
_cell.length_c   1.000
_cell.angle_alpha   90.00
_cell.angle_beta   90.00
_cell.angle_gamma   90.00
#
_symmetry.space_group_name_H-M   'P 1'
#
loop_
_entity.id
_entity.type
_entity.pdbx_description
1 polymer ?
#
loop_
_entity_poly.entity_id
_entity_poly.type
_entity_poly.pdbx_seq_one_letter_code
_entity_poly.pdbx_strand_id
1 'polypeptide(L)'
;MAITGFFNKSTYLIAECAYSFEGEKTYLLDSIKALSDTRGVDAVKFHILCDMDSYATSDHNVYDLLKDWMLRQDEWVEVIDKTRDSGLDAIILADDLASMDFLKGIEEKLAAIEIHAVSLNDVTMLEKASSFKIPVILGIGGSTIDEIEYAVNYLREDGKEDIVLMYGFQNYPTKYEYVNLKKMGKIKDKFNLPLGYADHTSWDDANQEMITLAGFMAGASIIEKHFVLEKGVKRTDYEAAVSTEDLSILREKMTILSKAMGSGDLGLNPYEMEYGATGPMKKVIVAAKDIRKGEPIMLENIAFKRTGRESPVKQMQVRELLDRKAGKKIIKDDLITFDNTLDPGE
;
A
#
# COMPACT_ATOMS: atom_id res chain seq x y z
N MET A 1 -17.48 11.36 -10.80
CA MET A 1 -16.71 10.85 -11.94
C MET A 1 -15.41 10.34 -11.35
N ALA A 2 -15.17 9.04 -11.46
CA ALA A 2 -14.42 8.30 -10.47
C ALA A 2 -12.91 8.60 -10.48
N ILE A 3 -12.32 8.55 -9.28
CA ILE A 3 -10.91 8.68 -8.91
C ILE A 3 -10.14 7.47 -9.48
N THR A 4 -10.02 7.33 -10.81
CA THR A 4 -9.81 6.00 -11.44
C THR A 4 -8.43 5.67 -11.98
N GLY A 5 -7.49 6.62 -12.08
CA GLY A 5 -6.18 6.33 -12.68
C GLY A 5 -5.09 6.01 -11.66
N PHE A 6 -4.70 7.03 -10.90
CA PHE A 6 -3.52 7.02 -10.04
C PHE A 6 -3.69 6.13 -8.79
N PHE A 7 -4.90 6.11 -8.22
CA PHE A 7 -5.19 5.46 -6.93
C PHE A 7 -5.63 4.01 -7.00
N ASN A 8 -5.79 3.48 -8.22
CA ASN A 8 -6.34 2.14 -8.45
C ASN A 8 -5.28 1.13 -8.90
N LYS A 9 -4.02 1.53 -9.06
CA LYS A 9 -2.92 0.58 -9.26
C LYS A 9 -2.69 -0.18 -7.97
N SER A 10 -2.65 -1.50 -8.05
CA SER A 10 -2.43 -2.38 -6.90
C SER A 10 -1.02 -2.30 -6.32
N THR A 11 -0.10 -1.62 -7.03
CA THR A 11 1.26 -1.26 -6.61
C THR A 11 1.65 0.06 -7.29
N TYR A 12 1.97 1.10 -6.53
CA TYR A 12 2.50 2.37 -7.05
C TYR A 12 3.79 2.71 -6.30
N LEU A 13 4.93 2.74 -7.00
CA LEU A 13 6.25 2.99 -6.41
C LEU A 13 6.87 4.28 -6.96
N ILE A 14 7.27 5.17 -6.07
CA ILE A 14 7.90 6.46 -6.35
C ILE A 14 9.39 6.38 -6.00
N ALA A 15 10.24 6.78 -6.96
CA ALA A 15 11.61 7.16 -6.69
C ALA A 15 11.66 8.67 -6.37
N GLU A 16 12.00 9.02 -5.13
CA GLU A 16 12.14 10.41 -4.69
C GLU A 16 13.58 10.88 -4.92
N CYS A 17 13.76 11.93 -5.73
CA CYS A 17 15.07 12.52 -5.98
C CYS A 17 15.40 13.65 -5.00
N ALA A 18 14.40 14.26 -4.36
CA ALA A 18 14.56 15.41 -3.45
C ALA A 18 15.58 16.44 -4.00
N TYR A 19 16.56 16.82 -3.18
CA TYR A 19 17.68 17.69 -3.56
C TYR A 19 18.98 16.91 -3.84
N SER A 20 18.90 15.60 -4.09
CA SER A 20 20.09 14.77 -4.39
C SER A 20 20.86 15.24 -5.62
N PHE A 21 20.24 16.03 -6.50
CA PHE A 21 20.90 16.59 -7.69
C PHE A 21 21.85 17.75 -7.39
N GLU A 22 21.73 18.42 -6.24
CA GLU A 22 22.66 19.48 -5.78
C GLU A 22 22.95 20.56 -6.85
N GLY A 23 21.91 20.99 -7.57
CA GLY A 23 22.02 21.99 -8.67
C GLY A 23 22.46 21.43 -10.02
N GLU A 24 22.77 20.13 -10.12
CA GLU A 24 23.22 19.49 -11.36
C GLU A 24 22.04 18.90 -12.15
N LYS A 25 21.50 19.66 -13.12
CA LYS A 25 20.45 19.15 -14.03
C LYS A 25 20.83 17.82 -14.69
N THR A 26 22.09 17.63 -15.07
CA THR A 26 22.58 16.38 -15.67
C THR A 26 22.37 15.17 -14.77
N TYR A 27 22.50 15.34 -13.44
CA TYR A 27 22.24 14.27 -12.48
C TYR A 27 20.78 13.82 -12.51
N LEU A 28 19.83 14.76 -12.64
CA LEU A 28 18.40 14.44 -12.79
C LEU A 28 18.14 13.66 -14.08
N LEU A 29 18.73 14.09 -15.20
CA LEU A 29 18.56 13.42 -16.49
C LEU A 29 19.14 11.99 -16.48
N ASP A 30 20.31 11.80 -15.85
CA ASP A 30 20.92 10.48 -15.67
C ASP A 30 20.09 9.60 -14.73
N SER A 31 19.52 10.19 -13.67
CA SER A 31 18.59 9.51 -12.74
C SER A 31 17.34 9.01 -13.45
N ILE A 32 16.69 9.86 -14.25
CA ILE A 32 15.52 9.48 -15.07
C ILE A 32 15.89 8.34 -16.01
N LYS A 33 17.03 8.44 -16.69
CA LYS A 33 17.49 7.39 -17.60
C LYS A 33 17.67 6.06 -16.85
N ALA A 34 18.38 6.06 -15.72
CA ALA A 34 18.63 4.85 -14.93
C ALA A 34 17.33 4.20 -14.43
N LEU A 35 16.38 5.00 -13.93
CA LEU A 35 15.07 4.52 -13.48
C LEU A 35 14.25 3.96 -14.65
N SER A 36 14.28 4.62 -15.81
CA SER A 36 13.56 4.17 -17.01
C SER A 36 14.14 2.89 -17.61
N ASP A 37 15.46 2.69 -17.54
CA ASP A 37 16.15 1.51 -18.07
C ASP A 37 15.77 0.25 -17.29
N THR A 38 15.47 0.36 -15.98
CA THR A 38 15.05 -0.77 -15.14
C THR A 38 13.53 -0.96 -15.10
N ARG A 39 12.75 0.10 -15.31
CA ARG A 39 11.28 0.12 -15.17
C ARG A 39 10.78 -0.41 -13.81
N GLY A 40 11.60 -0.20 -12.77
CA GLY A 40 11.30 -0.63 -11.41
C GLY A 40 10.26 0.24 -10.71
N VAL A 41 10.06 1.48 -11.17
CA VAL A 41 9.17 2.47 -10.52
C VAL A 41 8.06 2.93 -11.46
N ASP A 42 7.00 3.50 -10.89
CA ASP A 42 5.90 4.12 -11.64
C ASP A 42 6.14 5.63 -11.84
N ALA A 43 6.79 6.29 -10.88
CA ALA A 43 7.03 7.73 -10.91
C ALA A 43 8.43 8.11 -10.44
N VAL A 44 8.85 9.29 -10.87
CA VAL A 44 9.94 10.05 -10.26
C VAL A 44 9.34 11.29 -9.61
N LYS A 45 9.76 11.56 -8.36
CA LYS A 45 9.38 12.78 -7.66
C LYS A 45 10.59 13.72 -7.52
N PHE A 46 10.30 15.01 -7.64
CA PHE A 46 11.27 16.09 -7.53
C PHE A 46 10.75 17.18 -6.60
N HIS A 47 11.66 17.86 -5.91
CA HIS A 47 11.39 19.11 -5.23
C HIS A 47 11.67 20.28 -6.18
N ILE A 48 10.70 21.19 -6.31
CA ILE A 48 10.88 22.42 -7.10
C ILE A 48 10.71 23.63 -6.21
N LEU A 49 11.78 24.42 -6.14
CA LEU A 49 11.87 25.72 -5.49
C LEU A 49 12.17 26.77 -6.56
N CYS A 50 11.30 27.78 -6.68
CA CYS A 50 11.40 28.88 -7.62
C CYS A 50 11.72 30.23 -6.95
N ASP A 51 11.37 30.39 -5.67
CA ASP A 51 11.67 31.59 -4.90
C ASP A 51 12.17 31.22 -3.48
N MET A 52 13.48 31.35 -3.27
CA MET A 52 14.14 31.07 -1.99
C MET A 52 13.59 31.95 -0.85
N ASP A 53 13.28 33.22 -1.12
CA ASP A 53 12.80 34.16 -0.10
C ASP A 53 11.35 33.88 0.30
N SER A 54 10.59 33.19 -0.56
CA SER A 54 9.26 32.66 -0.22
C SER A 54 9.33 31.37 0.62
N TYR A 55 10.46 30.66 0.62
CA TYR A 55 10.59 29.37 1.29
C TYR A 55 11.24 29.45 2.68
N ALA A 56 12.37 30.17 2.79
CA ALA A 56 13.08 30.27 4.06
C ALA A 56 13.69 31.67 4.25
N THR A 57 13.85 32.06 5.52
CA THR A 57 14.59 33.26 5.89
C THR A 57 16.09 33.01 5.79
N SER A 58 16.87 34.08 5.57
CA SER A 58 18.32 34.00 5.35
C SER A 58 19.13 33.48 6.56
N ASP A 59 18.54 33.41 7.74
CA ASP A 59 19.15 32.82 8.95
C ASP A 59 18.93 31.30 9.07
N HIS A 60 18.12 30.70 8.18
CA HIS A 60 17.94 29.27 8.12
C HIS A 60 19.15 28.58 7.46
N ASN A 61 19.58 27.44 7.99
CA ASN A 61 20.80 26.75 7.56
C ASN A 61 20.77 26.22 6.11
N VAL A 62 19.57 26.01 5.56
CA VAL A 62 19.39 25.55 4.16
C VAL A 62 19.36 26.68 3.15
N TYR A 63 19.27 27.94 3.58
CA TYR A 63 18.99 29.07 2.69
C TYR A 63 20.05 29.22 1.60
N ASP A 64 21.33 29.37 1.98
CA ASP A 64 22.41 29.53 1.00
C ASP A 64 22.60 28.26 0.16
N LEU A 65 22.41 27.09 0.77
CA LEU A 65 22.58 25.79 0.11
C LEU A 65 21.58 25.59 -1.03
N LEU A 66 20.29 25.75 -0.75
CA LEU A 66 19.24 25.52 -1.74
C LEU A 66 19.24 26.61 -2.80
N LYS A 67 19.55 27.85 -2.43
CA LYS A 67 19.66 28.97 -3.37
C LYS A 67 20.66 28.70 -4.50
N ASP A 68 21.79 28.09 -4.18
CA ASP A 68 22.81 27.72 -5.17
C ASP A 68 22.39 26.51 -6.03
N TRP A 69 21.42 25.72 -5.56
CA TRP A 69 20.94 24.51 -6.25
C TRP A 69 19.67 24.71 -7.07
N MET A 70 19.05 25.90 -7.03
CA MET A 70 17.84 26.19 -7.80
C MET A 70 18.10 26.10 -9.30
N LEU A 71 17.29 25.29 -9.99
CA LEU A 71 17.25 25.26 -11.46
C LEU A 71 16.25 26.27 -11.99
N ARG A 72 16.45 26.73 -13.24
CA ARG A 72 15.49 27.60 -13.90
C ARG A 72 14.23 26.83 -14.30
N GLN A 73 13.11 27.54 -14.44
CA GLN A 73 11.83 26.94 -14.85
C GLN A 73 11.91 26.24 -16.22
N ASP A 74 12.67 26.77 -17.19
CA ASP A 74 12.88 26.12 -18.49
C ASP A 74 13.63 24.79 -18.37
N GLU A 75 14.54 24.68 -17.40
CA GLU A 75 15.27 23.45 -17.10
C GLU A 75 14.36 22.42 -16.45
N TRP A 76 13.47 22.85 -15.54
CA TRP A 76 12.47 21.96 -14.96
C TRP A 76 11.50 21.41 -16.00
N VAL A 77 11.06 22.23 -16.96
CA VAL A 77 10.22 21.74 -18.08
C VAL A 77 10.94 20.63 -18.86
N GLU A 78 12.24 20.79 -19.14
CA GLU A 78 13.05 19.76 -19.82
C GLU A 78 13.13 18.46 -19.00
N VAL A 79 13.36 18.55 -17.70
CA VAL A 79 13.42 17.38 -16.78
C VAL A 79 12.07 16.66 -16.73
N ILE A 80 10.97 17.41 -16.62
CA ILE A 80 9.61 16.86 -16.57
C ILE A 80 9.26 16.18 -17.91
N ASP A 81 9.52 16.83 -19.03
CA ASP A 81 9.27 16.25 -20.35
C ASP A 81 10.11 14.98 -20.55
N LYS A 82 11.37 14.98 -20.13
CA LYS A 82 12.22 13.78 -20.20
C LYS A 82 11.70 12.62 -19.35
N THR A 83 11.16 12.92 -18.17
CA THR A 83 10.54 11.92 -17.28
C THR A 83 9.35 11.26 -17.99
N ARG A 84 8.45 12.07 -18.55
CA ARG A 84 7.24 11.61 -19.24
C ARG A 84 7.55 10.84 -20.52
N ASP A 85 8.48 11.33 -21.32
CA ASP A 85 8.94 10.68 -22.56
C ASP A 85 9.57 9.30 -22.29
N SER A 86 10.06 9.09 -21.06
CA SER A 86 10.61 7.81 -20.61
C SER A 86 9.53 6.85 -20.08
N GLY A 87 8.25 7.26 -20.08
CA GLY A 87 7.10 6.47 -19.63
C GLY A 87 6.91 6.45 -18.11
N LEU A 88 7.53 7.38 -17.39
CA LEU A 88 7.40 7.55 -15.94
C LEU A 88 6.49 8.74 -15.64
N ASP A 89 5.71 8.62 -14.57
CA ASP A 89 4.92 9.73 -14.05
C ASP A 89 5.85 10.77 -13.39
N ALA A 90 5.56 12.05 -13.59
CA ALA A 90 6.25 13.15 -12.91
C ALA A 90 5.37 13.66 -11.76
N ILE A 91 5.86 13.52 -10.53
CA ILE A 91 5.23 14.07 -9.32
C ILE A 91 6.13 15.19 -8.82
N ILE A 92 5.54 16.33 -8.44
CA ILE A 92 6.34 17.47 -7.99
C ILE A 92 5.92 17.88 -6.59
N LEU A 93 6.88 17.89 -5.68
CA LEU A 93 6.75 18.58 -4.40
C LEU A 93 7.06 20.07 -4.63
N ALA A 94 6.07 20.90 -4.38
CA ALA A 94 6.17 22.35 -4.55
C ALA A 94 6.63 22.96 -3.22
N ASP A 95 7.84 23.51 -3.19
CA ASP A 95 8.41 24.05 -1.95
C ASP A 95 7.88 25.46 -1.65
N ASP A 96 7.53 26.26 -2.66
CA ASP A 96 7.12 27.67 -2.49
C ASP A 96 5.95 28.10 -3.41
N LEU A 97 5.41 29.30 -3.18
CA LEU A 97 4.26 29.83 -3.94
C LEU A 97 4.57 30.08 -5.42
N ALA A 98 5.78 30.52 -5.78
CA ALA A 98 6.18 30.71 -7.16
C ALA A 98 6.33 29.37 -7.88
N SER A 99 6.77 28.31 -7.18
CA SER A 99 6.75 26.95 -7.73
C SER A 99 5.32 26.47 -8.01
N MET A 100 4.36 26.75 -7.11
CA MET A 100 2.95 26.43 -7.35
C MET A 100 2.37 27.15 -8.57
N ASP A 101 2.71 28.43 -8.76
CA ASP A 101 2.29 29.19 -9.94
C ASP A 101 2.89 28.66 -11.24
N PHE A 102 4.18 28.32 -11.21
CA PHE A 102 4.86 27.66 -12.33
C PHE A 102 4.20 26.33 -12.69
N LEU A 103 4.00 25.46 -11.69
CA LEU A 103 3.42 24.13 -11.88
C LEU A 103 1.98 24.20 -12.37
N LYS A 104 1.22 25.21 -11.96
CA LYS A 104 -0.14 25.43 -12.46
C LYS A 104 -0.16 25.68 -13.97
N GLY A 105 0.86 26.36 -14.50
CA GLY A 105 1.01 26.61 -15.93
C GLY A 105 1.35 25.37 -16.77
N ILE A 106 1.78 24.28 -16.13
CA ILE A 106 2.16 23.02 -16.79
C ILE A 106 1.46 21.80 -16.18
N GLU A 107 0.31 21.98 -15.50
CA GLU A 107 -0.34 20.95 -14.69
C GLU A 107 -0.69 19.68 -15.51
N GLU A 108 -0.91 19.81 -16.83
CA GLU A 108 -1.19 18.68 -17.72
C GLU A 108 0.00 17.73 -17.93
N LYS A 109 1.21 18.17 -17.55
CA LYS A 109 2.42 17.35 -17.59
C LYS A 109 2.60 16.52 -16.31
N LEU A 110 1.91 16.87 -15.23
CA LEU A 110 2.15 16.32 -13.91
C LEU A 110 1.13 15.23 -13.59
N ALA A 111 1.58 14.19 -12.89
CA ALA A 111 0.70 13.14 -12.38
C ALA A 111 0.02 13.54 -11.06
N ALA A 112 0.73 14.31 -10.23
CA ALA A 112 0.25 14.91 -8.99
C ALA A 112 1.20 16.04 -8.55
N ILE A 113 0.71 16.90 -7.65
CA ILE A 113 1.58 17.77 -6.85
C ILE A 113 1.59 17.31 -5.39
N GLU A 114 2.67 17.57 -4.68
CA GLU A 114 2.80 17.32 -3.25
C GLU A 114 3.05 18.63 -2.48
N ILE A 115 2.37 18.78 -1.35
CA ILE A 115 2.68 19.79 -0.34
C ILE A 115 3.46 19.10 0.77
N HIS A 116 4.69 19.57 1.02
CA HIS A 116 5.52 19.03 2.09
C HIS A 116 4.91 19.30 3.47
N ALA A 117 5.22 18.46 4.47
CA ALA A 117 4.66 18.59 5.81
C ALA A 117 4.99 19.93 6.50
N VAL A 118 6.11 20.56 6.13
CA VAL A 118 6.50 21.91 6.61
C VAL A 118 5.49 22.99 6.21
N SER A 119 4.76 22.78 5.12
CA SER A 119 3.75 23.71 4.57
C SER A 119 2.33 23.15 4.68
N LEU A 120 2.09 22.08 5.45
CA LEU A 120 0.80 21.38 5.53
C LEU A 120 -0.37 22.31 5.88
N ASN A 121 -0.13 23.31 6.73
CA ASN A 121 -1.15 24.30 7.14
C ASN A 121 -0.81 25.72 6.67
N ASP A 122 0.10 25.87 5.72
CA ASP A 122 0.24 27.12 4.99
C ASP A 122 -1.01 27.29 4.11
N VAL A 123 -1.91 28.16 4.56
CA VAL A 123 -3.17 28.44 3.87
C VAL A 123 -2.98 28.97 2.46
N THR A 124 -1.87 29.66 2.18
CA THR A 124 -1.58 30.17 0.84
C THR A 124 -1.18 29.06 -0.12
N MET A 125 -0.44 28.05 0.36
CA MET A 125 -0.14 26.83 -0.38
C MET A 125 -1.38 25.98 -0.60
N LEU A 126 -2.23 25.82 0.44
CA LEU A 126 -3.49 25.07 0.35
C LEU A 126 -4.48 25.70 -0.65
N GLU A 127 -4.61 27.03 -0.66
CA GLU A 127 -5.43 27.75 -1.64
C GLU A 127 -4.94 27.53 -3.08
N LYS A 128 -3.63 27.61 -3.32
CA LYS A 128 -3.10 27.30 -4.67
C LYS A 128 -3.33 25.83 -5.02
N ALA A 129 -3.13 24.91 -4.08
CA ALA A 129 -3.29 23.48 -4.29
C ALA A 129 -4.74 23.08 -4.62
N SER A 130 -5.74 23.72 -3.99
CA SER A 130 -7.15 23.43 -4.26
C SER A 130 -7.55 23.74 -5.71
N SER A 131 -6.85 24.69 -6.35
CA SER A 131 -7.08 25.07 -7.75
C SER A 131 -6.59 24.04 -8.79
N PHE A 132 -5.72 23.09 -8.42
CA PHE A 132 -5.18 22.09 -9.34
C PHE A 132 -6.23 21.06 -9.74
N LYS A 133 -6.23 20.67 -11.02
CA LYS A 133 -7.15 19.64 -11.55
C LYS A 133 -6.59 18.21 -11.47
N ILE A 134 -5.33 18.11 -11.05
CA ILE A 134 -4.59 16.88 -10.80
C ILE A 134 -4.53 16.61 -9.29
N PRO A 135 -4.31 15.36 -8.86
CA PRO A 135 -4.31 15.05 -7.43
C PRO A 135 -3.31 15.84 -6.59
N VAL A 136 -3.66 16.04 -5.33
CA VAL A 136 -2.81 16.68 -4.31
C VAL A 136 -2.41 15.64 -3.27
N ILE A 137 -1.10 15.48 -3.10
CA ILE A 137 -0.50 14.69 -2.04
C ILE A 137 -0.16 15.64 -0.88
N LEU A 138 -0.52 15.28 0.34
CA LEU A 138 -0.18 16.00 1.55
C LEU A 138 0.82 15.17 2.35
N GLY A 139 2.06 15.65 2.46
CA GLY A 139 3.01 15.15 3.43
C GLY A 139 2.50 15.41 4.85
N ILE A 140 2.38 14.36 5.66
CA ILE A 140 1.84 14.47 7.04
C ILE A 140 2.87 14.05 8.12
N GLY A 141 4.14 14.03 7.74
CA GLY A 141 5.24 13.70 8.63
C GLY A 141 5.40 14.71 9.77
N GLY A 142 5.43 14.22 11.01
CA GLY A 142 5.59 15.09 12.19
C GLY A 142 4.35 15.90 12.58
N SER A 143 3.24 15.79 11.84
CA SER A 143 2.02 16.54 12.08
C SER A 143 1.10 15.86 13.11
N THR A 144 0.38 16.68 13.88
CA THR A 144 -0.72 16.25 14.73
C THR A 144 -1.96 15.91 13.90
N ILE A 145 -2.91 15.19 14.52
CA ILE A 145 -4.17 14.84 13.85
C ILE A 145 -5.00 16.08 13.52
N ASP A 146 -4.95 17.12 14.35
CA ASP A 146 -5.70 18.36 14.15
C ASP A 146 -5.14 19.17 12.97
N GLU A 147 -3.81 19.19 12.79
CA GLU A 147 -3.16 19.81 11.63
C GLU A 147 -3.53 19.09 10.32
N ILE A 148 -3.56 17.75 10.33
CA ILE A 148 -3.98 16.96 9.16
C ILE A 148 -5.47 17.22 8.86
N GLU A 149 -6.32 17.23 9.89
CA GLU A 149 -7.75 17.48 9.73
C GLU A 149 -8.03 18.88 9.18
N TYR A 150 -7.29 19.90 9.64
CA TYR A 150 -7.36 21.25 9.11
C TYR A 150 -7.05 21.29 7.60
N ALA A 151 -5.91 20.74 7.18
CA ALA A 151 -5.50 20.75 5.76
C ALA A 151 -6.50 20.02 4.86
N VAL A 152 -6.96 18.83 5.29
CA VAL A 152 -7.93 18.03 4.54
C VAL A 152 -9.27 18.75 4.42
N ASN A 153 -9.76 19.35 5.50
CA ASN A 153 -11.02 20.07 5.47
C ASN A 153 -10.93 21.33 4.60
N TYR A 154 -9.83 22.09 4.68
CA TYR A 154 -9.60 23.25 3.83
C TYR A 154 -9.72 22.91 2.34
N LEU A 155 -8.99 21.87 1.91
CA LEU A 155 -9.03 21.42 0.51
C LEU A 155 -10.43 20.95 0.10
N ARG A 156 -11.13 20.18 0.95
CA ARG A 156 -12.49 19.68 0.67
C ARG A 156 -13.52 20.81 0.59
N GLU A 157 -13.42 21.82 1.44
CA GLU A 157 -14.31 22.99 1.41
C GLU A 157 -14.20 23.76 0.09
N ASP A 158 -13.02 23.77 -0.52
CA ASP A 158 -12.76 24.28 -1.87
C ASP A 158 -13.12 23.29 -3.00
N GLY A 159 -13.68 22.13 -2.67
CA GLY A 159 -14.13 21.11 -3.62
C GLY A 159 -13.04 20.16 -4.13
N LYS A 160 -11.87 20.14 -3.49
CA LYS A 160 -10.78 19.21 -3.79
C LYS A 160 -11.04 17.85 -3.13
N GLU A 161 -11.20 16.81 -3.95
CA GLU A 161 -11.58 15.46 -3.48
C GLU A 161 -10.49 14.41 -3.76
N ASP A 162 -9.62 14.65 -4.73
CA ASP A 162 -8.49 13.81 -5.12
C ASP A 162 -7.26 14.10 -4.26
N ILE A 163 -7.40 13.87 -2.96
CA ILE A 163 -6.38 14.08 -1.93
C ILE A 163 -5.76 12.75 -1.52
N VAL A 164 -4.44 12.73 -1.31
CA VAL A 164 -3.71 11.63 -0.67
C VAL A 164 -2.92 12.12 0.52
N LEU A 165 -2.86 11.30 1.55
CA LEU A 165 -1.99 11.52 2.70
C LEU A 165 -0.71 10.71 2.53
N MET A 166 0.45 11.35 2.54
CA MET A 166 1.76 10.70 2.52
C MET A 166 2.30 10.56 3.95
N TYR A 167 2.23 9.35 4.49
CA TYR A 167 2.73 9.05 5.83
C TYR A 167 4.22 8.74 5.80
N GLY A 168 4.97 9.26 6.76
CA GLY A 168 6.40 9.03 6.87
C GLY A 168 7.05 10.24 7.48
N PHE A 169 8.22 10.07 8.08
CA PHE A 169 9.03 11.19 8.55
C PHE A 169 10.49 10.81 8.45
N GLN A 170 11.35 11.81 8.30
CA GLN A 170 12.79 11.65 8.25
C GLN A 170 13.41 12.12 9.57
N ASN A 171 14.17 11.25 10.23
CA ASN A 171 15.02 11.63 11.37
C ASN A 171 16.46 11.07 11.25
N TYR A 172 16.97 11.07 10.01
CA TYR A 172 18.36 10.86 9.59
C TYR A 172 19.17 9.78 10.35
N PRO A 173 19.00 8.49 10.02
CA PRO A 173 17.88 7.88 9.30
C PRO A 173 16.76 7.46 10.26
N THR A 174 15.58 7.15 9.71
CA THR A 174 14.43 6.77 10.53
C THR A 174 14.59 5.37 11.10
N LYS A 175 14.56 5.26 12.44
CA LYS A 175 14.54 3.94 13.09
C LYS A 175 13.15 3.33 12.95
N TYR A 176 13.09 2.10 12.45
CA TYR A 176 11.82 1.42 12.19
C TYR A 176 10.92 1.27 13.42
N GLU A 177 11.48 1.24 14.63
CA GLU A 177 10.73 1.21 15.90
C GLU A 177 9.81 2.44 16.09
N TYR A 178 10.11 3.56 15.45
CA TYR A 178 9.34 4.80 15.53
C TYR A 178 8.35 5.01 14.37
N VAL A 179 8.41 4.19 13.32
CA VAL A 179 7.55 4.33 12.13
C VAL A 179 6.07 4.20 12.49
N ASN A 180 5.71 3.25 13.36
CA ASN A 180 4.34 3.02 13.82
C ASN A 180 3.31 2.78 12.67
N LEU A 181 3.50 1.68 11.93
CA LEU A 181 2.61 1.28 10.82
C LEU A 181 1.14 1.07 11.23
N LYS A 182 0.83 0.82 12.51
CA LYS A 182 -0.57 0.75 12.98
C LYS A 182 -1.25 2.11 12.96
N LYS A 183 -0.49 3.21 13.08
CA LYS A 183 -1.03 4.57 12.99
C LYS A 183 -1.52 4.87 11.59
N MET A 184 -0.83 4.37 10.56
CA MET A 184 -1.24 4.50 9.15
C MET A 184 -2.68 4.03 8.92
N GLY A 185 -3.02 2.81 9.36
CA GLY A 185 -4.38 2.29 9.24
C GLY A 185 -5.42 3.18 9.91
N LYS A 186 -5.14 3.69 11.11
CA LYS A 186 -6.04 4.61 11.81
C LYS A 186 -6.22 5.96 11.11
N ILE A 187 -5.15 6.50 10.52
CA ILE A 187 -5.20 7.76 9.75
C ILE A 187 -6.05 7.55 8.49
N LYS A 188 -5.80 6.47 7.76
CA LYS A 188 -6.58 6.07 6.58
C LYS A 188 -8.07 5.97 6.91
N ASP A 189 -8.43 5.25 7.98
CA ASP A 189 -9.83 5.08 8.40
C ASP A 189 -10.47 6.40 8.86
N LYS A 190 -9.73 7.24 9.59
CA LYS A 190 -10.25 8.52 10.10
C LYS A 190 -10.60 9.50 8.99
N PHE A 191 -9.74 9.63 7.98
CA PHE A 191 -9.93 10.61 6.91
C PHE A 191 -10.65 10.04 5.68
N ASN A 192 -10.73 8.71 5.59
CA ASN A 192 -11.26 7.98 4.44
C ASN A 192 -10.60 8.45 3.12
N LEU A 193 -9.28 8.59 3.14
CA LEU A 193 -8.45 8.99 2.02
C LEU A 193 -7.41 7.90 1.71
N PRO A 194 -6.95 7.78 0.45
CA PRO A 194 -5.77 6.99 0.15
C PRO A 194 -4.57 7.44 0.98
N LEU A 195 -3.72 6.48 1.34
CA LEU A 195 -2.54 6.70 2.16
C LEU A 195 -1.31 6.17 1.43
N GLY A 196 -0.28 6.99 1.30
CA GLY A 196 1.07 6.59 0.89
C GLY A 196 1.99 6.36 2.09
N TYR A 197 3.11 5.70 1.85
CA TYR A 197 4.19 5.53 2.82
C TYR A 197 5.54 5.96 2.21
N ALA A 198 6.10 7.05 2.73
CA ALA A 198 7.44 7.53 2.41
C ALA A 198 8.44 7.03 3.45
N ASP A 199 9.24 6.03 3.05
CA ASP A 199 10.12 5.31 3.95
C ASP A 199 11.53 5.91 3.98
N HIS A 200 11.93 6.38 5.15
CA HIS A 200 13.22 7.01 5.40
C HIS A 200 14.17 6.13 6.25
N THR A 201 13.90 4.82 6.35
CA THR A 201 14.90 3.88 6.92
C THR A 201 16.15 3.84 6.04
N SER A 202 17.30 3.65 6.68
CA SER A 202 18.60 3.73 6.01
C SER A 202 18.79 2.67 4.93
N TRP A 203 19.50 3.00 3.85
CA TRP A 203 19.78 2.04 2.77
C TRP A 203 20.65 0.86 3.19
N ASP A 204 21.49 1.04 4.23
CA ASP A 204 22.40 0.03 4.77
C ASP A 204 21.80 -0.77 5.95
N ASP A 205 20.57 -0.45 6.38
CA ASP A 205 19.84 -1.29 7.32
C ASP A 205 19.34 -2.56 6.58
N ALA A 206 19.78 -3.73 7.05
CA ALA A 206 19.39 -5.02 6.49
C ALA A 206 17.88 -5.27 6.48
N ASN A 207 17.10 -4.51 7.26
CA ASN A 207 15.65 -4.64 7.36
C ASN A 207 14.90 -3.60 6.51
N GLN A 208 15.56 -2.61 5.90
CA GLN A 208 14.87 -1.49 5.24
C GLN A 208 13.80 -1.97 4.26
N GLU A 209 14.12 -2.97 3.45
CA GLU A 209 13.22 -3.50 2.43
C GLU A 209 11.97 -4.14 3.08
N MET A 210 12.17 -4.88 4.16
CA MET A 210 11.07 -5.47 4.93
C MET A 210 10.17 -4.39 5.52
N ILE A 211 10.73 -3.26 5.98
CA ILE A 211 9.97 -2.14 6.55
C ILE A 211 9.16 -1.43 5.47
N THR A 212 9.76 -1.17 4.30
CA THR A 212 9.07 -0.61 3.14
C THR A 212 7.89 -1.49 2.72
N LEU A 213 8.12 -2.80 2.59
CA LEU A 213 7.07 -3.77 2.23
C LEU A 213 6.02 -3.92 3.33
N ALA A 214 6.39 -3.78 4.60
CA ALA A 214 5.44 -3.79 5.71
C ALA A 214 4.51 -2.57 5.65
N GLY A 215 5.00 -1.40 5.23
CA GLY A 215 4.15 -0.23 4.97
C GLY A 215 3.15 -0.46 3.84
N PHE A 216 3.58 -1.09 2.75
CA PHE A 216 2.69 -1.53 1.67
C PHE A 216 1.60 -2.47 2.20
N MET A 217 1.98 -3.51 2.94
CA MET A 217 1.05 -4.49 3.52
C MET A 217 0.16 -3.91 4.62
N ALA A 218 0.56 -2.81 5.27
CA ALA A 218 -0.26 -2.06 6.21
C ALA A 218 -1.35 -1.21 5.52
N GLY A 219 -1.47 -1.29 4.19
CA GLY A 219 -2.57 -0.71 3.43
C GLY A 219 -2.24 0.60 2.72
N ALA A 220 -0.95 0.94 2.58
CA ALA A 220 -0.50 2.03 1.73
C ALA A 220 -0.71 1.70 0.24
N SER A 221 -1.31 2.62 -0.50
CA SER A 221 -1.51 2.51 -1.96
C SER A 221 -0.29 3.00 -2.75
N ILE A 222 0.56 3.81 -2.12
CA ILE A 222 1.75 4.41 -2.71
C ILE A 222 2.92 4.13 -1.77
N ILE A 223 4.05 3.71 -2.34
CA ILE A 223 5.31 3.58 -1.64
C ILE A 223 6.30 4.55 -2.24
N GLU A 224 7.08 5.19 -1.38
CA GLU A 224 8.12 6.12 -1.78
C GLU A 224 9.42 5.81 -1.04
N LYS A 225 10.52 5.83 -1.80
CA LYS A 225 11.89 5.75 -1.30
C LYS A 225 12.73 6.82 -1.98
N HIS A 226 13.60 7.45 -1.21
CA HIS A 226 14.70 8.26 -1.77
C HIS A 226 15.55 7.41 -2.71
N PHE A 227 16.04 8.03 -3.77
CA PHE A 227 16.80 7.39 -4.83
C PHE A 227 18.13 8.10 -5.08
N VAL A 228 19.18 7.33 -5.32
CA VAL A 228 20.48 7.81 -5.80
C VAL A 228 21.03 6.87 -6.87
N LEU A 229 21.82 7.43 -7.80
CA LEU A 229 22.52 6.64 -8.83
C LEU A 229 23.50 5.62 -8.23
N GLU A 230 24.17 5.98 -7.13
CA GLU A 230 25.13 5.13 -6.45
C GLU A 230 24.95 5.22 -4.93
N LYS A 231 24.63 4.08 -4.30
CA LYS A 231 24.43 4.00 -2.84
C LYS A 231 25.70 4.35 -2.08
N GLY A 232 25.54 5.08 -0.97
CA GLY A 232 26.64 5.44 -0.08
C GLY A 232 27.53 6.57 -0.59
N VAL A 233 27.35 7.04 -1.83
CA VAL A 233 27.93 8.30 -2.29
C VAL A 233 27.20 9.44 -1.60
N LYS A 234 27.95 10.28 -0.88
CA LYS A 234 27.38 11.39 -0.12
C LYS A 234 26.79 12.42 -1.08
N ARG A 235 25.47 12.53 -1.04
CA ARG A 235 24.62 13.58 -1.63
C ARG A 235 23.51 13.88 -0.64
N THR A 236 22.73 14.94 -0.85
CA THR A 236 21.54 15.21 -0.02
C THR A 236 20.66 13.97 0.12
N ASP A 237 20.28 13.64 1.36
CA ASP A 237 19.44 12.51 1.78
C ASP A 237 19.97 11.10 1.45
N TYR A 238 21.25 10.96 1.11
CA TYR A 238 21.85 9.66 0.74
C TYR A 238 21.70 8.58 1.82
N GLU A 239 21.52 8.94 3.10
CA GLU A 239 21.36 7.99 4.20
C GLU A 239 20.12 7.10 4.02
N ALA A 240 19.05 7.64 3.44
CA ALA A 240 17.79 6.93 3.21
C ALA A 240 17.61 6.43 1.76
N ALA A 241 18.53 6.81 0.87
CA ALA A 241 18.40 6.63 -0.57
C ALA A 241 18.91 5.28 -1.08
N VAL A 242 18.10 4.64 -1.93
CA VAL A 242 18.37 3.30 -2.48
C VAL A 242 18.73 3.35 -3.97
N SER A 243 19.26 2.27 -4.54
CA SER A 243 19.59 2.20 -5.97
C SER A 243 18.42 1.70 -6.82
N THR A 244 18.58 1.72 -8.14
CA THR A 244 17.59 1.18 -9.09
C THR A 244 17.39 -0.33 -8.93
N GLU A 245 18.43 -1.08 -8.53
CA GLU A 245 18.33 -2.50 -8.22
C GLU A 245 17.43 -2.75 -7.01
N ASP A 246 17.58 -1.97 -5.94
CA ASP A 246 16.73 -2.12 -4.74
C ASP A 246 15.28 -1.79 -5.06
N LEU A 247 15.03 -0.72 -5.83
CA LEU A 247 13.67 -0.36 -6.27
C LEU A 247 13.05 -1.45 -7.14
N SER A 248 13.84 -2.11 -8.00
CA SER A 248 13.39 -3.24 -8.82
C SER A 248 13.02 -4.45 -7.97
N ILE A 249 13.81 -4.75 -6.94
CA ILE A 249 13.53 -5.81 -5.97
C ILE A 249 12.25 -5.48 -5.18
N LEU A 250 12.10 -4.24 -4.71
CA LEU A 250 10.88 -3.76 -4.05
C LEU A 250 9.65 -3.95 -4.94
N ARG A 251 9.73 -3.55 -6.22
CA ARG A 251 8.64 -3.73 -7.19
C ARG A 251 8.26 -5.19 -7.40
N GLU A 252 9.23 -6.08 -7.54
CA GLU A 252 8.98 -7.51 -7.67
C GLU A 252 8.23 -8.03 -6.44
N LYS A 253 8.72 -7.71 -5.24
CA LYS A 253 8.11 -8.16 -3.98
C LYS A 253 6.74 -7.55 -3.75
N MET A 254 6.54 -6.26 -4.04
CA MET A 254 5.23 -5.61 -4.02
C MET A 254 4.25 -6.30 -4.97
N THR A 255 4.70 -6.70 -6.16
CA THR A 255 3.86 -7.43 -7.14
C THR A 255 3.43 -8.79 -6.60
N ILE A 256 4.36 -9.54 -5.99
CA ILE A 256 4.06 -10.83 -5.35
C ILE A 256 3.06 -10.65 -4.20
N LEU A 257 3.33 -9.68 -3.32
CA LEU A 257 2.49 -9.38 -2.17
C LEU A 257 1.10 -8.89 -2.58
N SER A 258 1.00 -8.06 -3.61
CA SER A 258 -0.27 -7.59 -4.18
C SER A 258 -1.15 -8.77 -4.64
N LYS A 259 -0.55 -9.78 -5.30
CA LYS A 259 -1.25 -11.01 -5.67
C LYS A 259 -1.66 -11.84 -4.45
N ALA A 260 -0.80 -11.90 -3.42
CA ALA A 260 -1.05 -12.66 -2.20
C ALA A 260 -2.14 -12.03 -1.31
N MET A 261 -2.29 -10.71 -1.33
CA MET A 261 -3.34 -9.98 -0.60
C MET A 261 -4.75 -10.36 -1.06
N GLY A 262 -4.91 -10.71 -2.34
CA GLY A 262 -6.18 -11.17 -2.89
C GLY A 262 -7.30 -10.11 -2.81
N SER A 263 -8.55 -10.56 -2.81
CA SER A 263 -9.74 -9.70 -2.77
C SER A 263 -10.32 -9.50 -1.37
N GLY A 264 -9.89 -10.30 -0.38
CA GLY A 264 -10.55 -10.39 0.92
C GLY A 264 -11.92 -11.07 0.90
N ASP A 265 -12.28 -11.75 -0.21
CA ASP A 265 -13.50 -12.55 -0.27
C ASP A 265 -13.48 -13.67 0.79
N LEU A 266 -14.61 -13.86 1.47
CA LEU A 266 -14.79 -14.89 2.50
C LEU A 266 -15.19 -16.25 1.90
N GLY A 267 -15.48 -16.30 0.60
CA GLY A 267 -15.67 -17.53 -0.15
C GLY A 267 -14.42 -18.39 -0.22
N LEU A 268 -14.60 -19.70 -0.36
CA LEU A 268 -13.49 -20.63 -0.59
C LEU A 268 -13.14 -20.69 -2.08
N ASN A 269 -11.86 -20.59 -2.41
CA ASN A 269 -11.38 -20.89 -3.74
C ASN A 269 -11.45 -22.41 -4.05
N PRO A 270 -11.29 -22.84 -5.32
CA PRO A 270 -11.40 -24.25 -5.68
C PRO A 270 -10.51 -25.21 -4.88
N TYR A 271 -9.30 -24.79 -4.54
CA TYR A 271 -8.36 -25.61 -3.77
C TYR A 271 -8.73 -25.65 -2.28
N GLU A 272 -9.28 -24.55 -1.73
CA GLU A 272 -9.83 -24.54 -0.37
C GLU A 272 -11.07 -25.42 -0.25
N MET A 273 -11.92 -25.46 -1.29
CA MET A 273 -13.08 -26.37 -1.33
C MET A 273 -12.64 -27.84 -1.31
N GLU A 274 -11.63 -28.21 -2.12
CA GLU A 274 -11.06 -29.56 -2.14
C GLU A 274 -10.43 -29.93 -0.79
N TYR A 275 -9.58 -29.05 -0.23
CA TYR A 275 -8.99 -29.23 1.09
C TYR A 275 -10.05 -29.31 2.20
N GLY A 276 -11.15 -28.58 2.00
CA GLY A 276 -12.29 -28.49 2.89
C GLY A 276 -13.34 -29.59 2.74
N ALA A 277 -13.18 -30.52 1.80
CA ALA A 277 -14.16 -31.56 1.50
C ALA A 277 -14.39 -32.49 2.71
N THR A 278 -15.66 -32.85 2.97
CA THR A 278 -16.02 -33.74 4.08
C THR A 278 -15.77 -35.18 3.67
N GLY A 279 -14.55 -35.64 3.93
CA GLY A 279 -13.95 -36.78 3.24
C GLY A 279 -13.47 -36.35 1.84
N PRO A 280 -12.26 -36.76 1.39
CA PRO A 280 -11.23 -37.49 2.12
C PRO A 280 -10.36 -36.65 3.06
N MET A 281 -10.48 -35.32 2.99
CA MET A 281 -9.64 -34.41 3.76
C MET A 281 -10.15 -34.24 5.19
N LYS A 282 -11.38 -33.74 5.38
CA LYS A 282 -12.00 -33.68 6.72
C LYS A 282 -12.51 -35.05 7.14
N LYS A 283 -12.61 -35.25 8.46
CA LYS A 283 -13.26 -36.45 9.00
C LYS A 283 -14.75 -36.46 8.63
N VAL A 284 -15.28 -37.62 8.28
CA VAL A 284 -16.71 -37.90 8.10
C VAL A 284 -17.29 -38.55 9.35
N ILE A 285 -18.61 -38.58 9.47
CA ILE A 285 -19.31 -39.31 10.53
C ILE A 285 -19.50 -40.75 10.05
N VAL A 286 -18.94 -41.70 10.79
CA VAL A 286 -19.04 -43.13 10.50
C VAL A 286 -19.53 -43.90 11.72
N ALA A 287 -19.99 -45.13 11.51
CA ALA A 287 -20.30 -46.02 12.62
C ALA A 287 -19.01 -46.46 13.34
N ALA A 288 -18.95 -46.28 14.66
CA ALA A 288 -17.83 -46.76 15.49
C ALA A 288 -17.82 -48.28 15.67
N LYS A 289 -19.03 -48.87 15.58
CA LYS A 289 -19.36 -50.29 15.68
C LYS A 289 -20.58 -50.56 14.80
N ASP A 290 -20.94 -51.82 14.58
CA ASP A 290 -22.20 -52.15 13.89
C ASP A 290 -23.41 -51.55 14.64
N ILE A 291 -24.31 -50.89 13.90
CA ILE A 291 -25.57 -50.31 14.38
C ILE A 291 -26.74 -51.05 13.71
N ARG A 292 -27.69 -51.56 14.50
CA ARG A 292 -28.84 -52.33 13.98
C ARG A 292 -29.93 -51.39 13.43
N LYS A 293 -30.74 -51.88 12.50
CA LYS A 293 -31.95 -51.15 12.06
C LYS A 293 -32.84 -50.81 13.26
N GLY A 294 -33.29 -49.56 13.35
CA GLY A 294 -34.11 -49.02 14.43
C GLY A 294 -33.32 -48.60 15.68
N GLU A 295 -32.02 -48.87 15.76
CA GLU A 295 -31.19 -48.45 16.88
C GLU A 295 -30.92 -46.92 16.80
N PRO A 296 -30.97 -46.19 17.93
CA PRO A 296 -30.65 -44.76 17.96
C PRO A 296 -29.21 -44.48 17.51
N ILE A 297 -29.02 -43.39 16.78
CA ILE A 297 -27.67 -42.86 16.50
C ILE A 297 -27.23 -42.08 17.74
N MET A 298 -26.10 -42.47 18.33
CA MET A 298 -25.60 -41.92 19.59
C MET A 298 -24.11 -41.60 19.45
N LEU A 299 -23.62 -40.61 20.21
CA LEU A 299 -22.18 -40.29 20.21
C LEU A 299 -21.28 -41.50 20.51
N GLU A 300 -21.81 -42.47 21.25
CA GLU A 300 -21.13 -43.72 21.63
C GLU A 300 -20.96 -44.71 20.47
N ASN A 301 -21.88 -44.69 19.50
CA ASN A 301 -21.91 -45.65 18.40
C ASN A 301 -21.48 -45.05 17.05
N ILE A 302 -21.16 -43.75 17.03
CA ILE A 302 -20.54 -43.06 15.90
C ILE A 302 -19.10 -42.67 16.21
N ALA A 303 -18.32 -42.39 15.16
CA ALA A 303 -16.98 -41.84 15.26
C ALA A 303 -16.72 -40.87 14.10
N PHE A 304 -15.83 -39.91 14.34
CA PHE A 304 -15.32 -39.05 13.27
C PHE A 304 -14.01 -39.61 12.74
N LYS A 305 -14.00 -40.10 11.50
CA LYS A 305 -12.81 -40.71 10.86
C LYS A 305 -12.56 -40.11 9.49
N ARG A 306 -11.30 -40.06 9.05
CA ARG A 306 -11.00 -39.76 7.64
C ARG A 306 -11.27 -41.01 6.82
N THR A 307 -11.89 -40.85 5.65
CA THR A 307 -12.21 -41.94 4.73
C THR A 307 -11.81 -41.58 3.32
N GLY A 308 -11.59 -42.54 2.43
CA GLY A 308 -11.40 -42.24 1.00
C GLY A 308 -12.68 -41.78 0.28
N ARG A 309 -13.83 -41.81 0.97
CA ARG A 309 -15.15 -41.42 0.46
C ARG A 309 -15.51 -40.02 0.95
N GLU A 310 -16.20 -39.27 0.12
CA GLU A 310 -16.89 -38.04 0.53
C GLU A 310 -18.22 -38.40 1.20
N SER A 311 -18.61 -37.57 2.18
CA SER A 311 -19.90 -37.65 2.85
C SER A 311 -20.71 -36.39 2.50
N PRO A 312 -21.99 -36.55 2.11
CA PRO A 312 -22.88 -35.40 1.93
C PRO A 312 -23.23 -34.74 3.27
N VAL A 313 -23.05 -35.46 4.39
CA VAL A 313 -23.29 -34.93 5.73
C VAL A 313 -22.00 -34.33 6.29
N LYS A 314 -22.07 -33.03 6.62
CA LYS A 314 -21.00 -32.28 7.26
C LYS A 314 -20.93 -32.62 8.75
N GLN A 315 -19.74 -32.49 9.35
CA GLN A 315 -19.53 -32.75 10.77
C GLN A 315 -20.47 -31.95 11.69
N MET A 316 -20.76 -30.70 11.33
CA MET A 316 -21.63 -29.82 12.11
C MET A 316 -23.10 -30.29 12.17
N GLN A 317 -23.48 -31.17 11.25
CA GLN A 317 -24.82 -31.76 11.17
C GLN A 317 -24.95 -33.01 12.05
N VAL A 318 -23.94 -33.35 12.87
CA VAL A 318 -23.99 -34.50 13.77
C VAL A 318 -25.18 -34.43 14.73
N ARG A 319 -25.57 -33.23 15.20
CA ARG A 319 -26.71 -33.08 16.11
C ARG A 319 -28.00 -33.55 15.47
N GLU A 320 -28.22 -33.20 14.21
CA GLU A 320 -29.38 -33.66 13.43
C GLU A 320 -29.37 -35.19 13.27
N LEU A 321 -28.19 -35.81 13.15
CA LEU A 321 -28.07 -37.27 13.12
C LEU A 321 -28.35 -37.92 14.49
N LEU A 322 -28.01 -37.28 15.60
CA LEU A 322 -28.24 -37.82 16.95
C LEU A 322 -29.73 -37.90 17.32
N ASP A 323 -30.58 -37.13 16.67
CA ASP A 323 -32.04 -37.20 16.84
C ASP A 323 -32.69 -38.33 16.01
N ARG A 324 -31.89 -39.09 15.25
CA ARG A 324 -32.35 -40.11 14.31
C ARG A 324 -32.03 -41.53 14.79
N LYS A 325 -32.66 -42.50 14.12
CA LYS A 325 -32.37 -43.94 14.26
C LYS A 325 -31.82 -44.50 12.95
N ALA A 326 -31.09 -45.61 12.98
CA ALA A 326 -30.60 -46.25 11.77
C ALA A 326 -31.77 -46.84 10.95
N GLY A 327 -31.92 -46.44 9.68
CA GLY A 327 -32.98 -46.95 8.79
C GLY A 327 -32.69 -48.33 8.21
N LYS A 328 -31.42 -48.73 8.27
CA LYS A 328 -30.90 -50.06 7.90
C LYS A 328 -29.76 -50.45 8.84
N LYS A 329 -29.26 -51.69 8.73
CA LYS A 329 -28.00 -52.05 9.40
C LYS A 329 -26.87 -51.19 8.82
N ILE A 330 -26.08 -50.55 9.68
CA ILE A 330 -24.89 -49.78 9.33
C ILE A 330 -23.68 -50.51 9.93
N ILE A 331 -22.71 -50.89 9.11
CA ILE A 331 -21.54 -51.67 9.57
C ILE A 331 -20.47 -50.69 10.07
N LYS A 332 -19.63 -51.14 11.02
CA LYS A 332 -18.47 -50.36 11.46
C LYS A 332 -17.72 -49.74 10.26
N ASP A 333 -17.37 -48.46 10.38
CA ASP A 333 -16.69 -47.62 9.38
C ASP A 333 -17.51 -47.22 8.13
N ASP A 334 -18.78 -47.64 8.02
CA ASP A 334 -19.71 -47.08 7.04
C ASP A 334 -20.07 -45.64 7.38
N LEU A 335 -20.31 -44.83 6.34
CA LEU A 335 -20.80 -43.46 6.49
C LEU A 335 -22.17 -43.47 7.15
N ILE A 336 -22.40 -42.54 8.08
CA ILE A 336 -23.73 -42.24 8.60
C ILE A 336 -24.24 -41.02 7.85
N THR A 337 -25.34 -41.17 7.13
CA THR A 337 -25.95 -40.14 6.30
C THR A 337 -27.44 -40.02 6.59
N PHE A 338 -28.07 -38.95 6.13
CA PHE A 338 -29.52 -38.82 6.23
C PHE A 338 -30.27 -39.92 5.44
N ASP A 339 -29.69 -40.41 4.34
CA ASP A 339 -30.28 -41.48 3.52
C ASP A 339 -30.29 -42.86 4.19
N ASN A 340 -29.44 -43.09 5.19
CA ASN A 340 -29.38 -44.36 5.92
C ASN A 340 -29.91 -44.29 7.35
N THR A 341 -30.56 -43.17 7.70
CA THR A 341 -31.18 -42.90 9.00
C THR A 341 -32.64 -42.46 8.82
N LEU A 342 -33.49 -42.76 9.79
CA LEU A 342 -34.92 -42.41 9.79
C LEU A 342 -35.14 -41.05 10.44
N ASP A 343 -36.17 -40.32 10.00
CA ASP A 343 -36.55 -39.05 10.61
C ASP A 343 -37.00 -39.24 12.06
N PRO A 344 -36.91 -38.20 12.92
CA PRO A 344 -37.38 -38.30 14.29
C PRO A 344 -38.87 -38.65 14.34
N GLY A 345 -39.22 -39.81 14.89
CA GLY A 345 -40.61 -40.25 15.07
C GLY A 345 -41.07 -41.39 14.16
N GLU A 346 -40.28 -41.75 13.14
CA GLU A 346 -40.38 -43.03 12.42
C GLU A 346 -39.67 -44.17 13.19
#